data_AF-B5RTB7-F1
#
_entry.id   AF-B5RTB7-F1
#
_cell.length_a   1.000
_cell.length_b   1.000
_cell.length_c   1.000
_cell.angle_alpha   90.00
_cell.angle_beta   90.00
_cell.angle_gamma   90.00
#
_symmetry.space_group_name_H-M   'P 1'
#
loop_
_entity.id
_entity.type
_entity.pdbx_description
1 polymer ?
#
loop_
_entity_poly.entity_id
_entity_poly.type
_entity_poly.pdbx_seq_one_letter_code
_entity_poly.pdbx_strand_id
1 'polypeptide(L)'
;MSKQVESVDELLKGIITSLDVTKTSIESISKASDSEGESYPDLIQNLLQKLNIDKLEGVSLLSLKSHSLLSYLNNLVLIILAHVEKLSEEDDNIEDAKLKSIANSITQRVCLEKGIKPLEKKLNYQLDKMVRAYNRMEADESQAIKTAQENNENNEQGSNADDDESSEEEDDALSYRPDSAALAKLTQSKSKSSTSREPRDEEASESAEKYKPPKISAMAPPKADPTATGSKSSNTRKLQSMEEYLRENSDLPQLESSIGSTIVDNGRSGVKTDFDKKKEREIQRYEEDNFTRLPNTMTKKSFQQKQRDMAHTFAGEDWSMFNNSRKLDETSRKRKPGSVWDKVKKRRS
;
A
#
# COMPACT_ATOMS: atom_id res chain seq x y z
N MET A 1 -0.08 -52.22 46.51
CA MET A 1 -0.65 -51.62 45.28
C MET A 1 -0.68 -52.68 44.21
N SER A 2 -1.85 -53.26 43.97
CA SER A 2 -2.07 -54.37 43.02
C SER A 2 -2.14 -53.81 41.60
N LYS A 3 -1.12 -54.09 40.78
CA LYS A 3 -1.19 -53.83 39.33
C LYS A 3 -2.26 -54.75 38.75
N GLN A 4 -3.43 -54.21 38.43
CA GLN A 4 -4.40 -54.90 37.59
C GLN A 4 -3.74 -55.10 36.24
N VAL A 5 -3.42 -56.35 35.91
CA VAL A 5 -3.04 -56.74 34.55
C VAL A 5 -4.34 -56.73 33.77
N GLU A 6 -4.63 -55.62 33.09
CA GLU A 6 -5.72 -55.53 32.13
C GLU A 6 -5.59 -56.72 31.17
N SER A 7 -6.67 -57.48 31.04
CA SER A 7 -6.66 -58.65 30.16
C SER A 7 -6.41 -58.18 28.72
N VAL A 8 -5.61 -58.92 27.96
CA VAL A 8 -5.29 -58.59 26.55
C VAL A 8 -6.55 -58.34 25.72
N ASP A 9 -7.65 -59.02 26.06
CA ASP A 9 -8.97 -58.88 25.46
C ASP A 9 -9.62 -57.51 25.71
N GLU A 10 -9.36 -56.90 26.87
CA GLU A 10 -9.87 -55.59 27.27
C GLU A 10 -9.11 -54.47 26.53
N LEU A 11 -7.79 -54.64 26.38
CA LEU A 11 -6.95 -53.79 25.55
C LEU A 11 -7.35 -53.87 24.06
N LEU A 12 -7.58 -55.07 23.54
CA LEU A 12 -8.04 -55.24 22.15
C LEU A 12 -9.42 -54.61 21.92
N LYS A 13 -10.34 -54.72 22.88
CA LYS A 13 -11.64 -54.02 22.82
C LYS A 13 -11.48 -52.51 22.85
N GLY A 14 -10.59 -51.98 23.70
CA GLY A 14 -10.27 -50.54 23.74
C GLY A 14 -9.64 -50.04 22.43
N ILE A 15 -8.78 -50.84 21.80
CA ILE A 15 -8.20 -50.51 20.50
C ILE A 15 -9.30 -50.47 19.43
N ILE A 16 -10.20 -51.45 19.40
CA ILE A 16 -11.29 -51.47 18.42
C ILE A 16 -12.23 -50.28 18.59
N THR A 17 -12.61 -49.93 19.83
CA THR A 17 -13.50 -48.77 20.07
C THR A 17 -12.83 -47.45 19.70
N SER A 18 -11.53 -47.29 20.01
CA SER A 18 -10.78 -46.10 19.56
C SER A 18 -10.64 -46.04 18.04
N LEU A 19 -10.50 -47.19 17.36
CA LEU A 19 -10.43 -47.28 15.91
C LEU A 19 -11.77 -46.92 15.24
N ASP A 20 -12.89 -47.32 15.83
CA ASP A 20 -14.23 -46.90 15.35
C ASP A 20 -14.48 -45.40 15.60
N VAL A 21 -14.04 -44.85 16.74
CA VAL A 21 -14.15 -43.40 17.02
C VAL A 21 -13.29 -42.57 16.07
N THR A 22 -12.07 -43.02 15.78
CA THR A 22 -11.21 -42.34 14.79
C THR A 22 -11.77 -42.45 13.39
N LYS A 23 -12.30 -43.61 12.98
CA LYS A 23 -12.98 -43.79 11.69
C LYS A 23 -14.18 -42.86 11.54
N THR A 24 -15.05 -42.79 12.54
CA THR A 24 -16.22 -41.90 12.50
C THR A 24 -15.83 -40.43 12.49
N SER A 25 -14.75 -40.06 13.20
CA SER A 25 -14.19 -38.71 13.16
C SER A 25 -13.63 -38.38 11.77
N ILE A 26 -12.90 -39.31 11.15
CA ILE A 26 -12.36 -39.16 9.79
C ILE A 26 -13.49 -39.06 8.76
N GLU A 27 -14.54 -39.89 8.86
CA GLU A 27 -15.72 -39.78 7.99
C GLU A 27 -16.47 -38.46 8.19
N SER A 28 -16.51 -37.92 9.41
CA SER A 28 -17.11 -36.61 9.66
C SER A 28 -16.28 -35.47 9.05
N ILE A 29 -14.95 -35.59 9.10
CA ILE A 29 -14.01 -34.64 8.47
C ILE A 29 -14.09 -34.76 6.94
N SER A 30 -14.16 -35.96 6.38
CA SER A 30 -14.29 -36.14 4.92
C SER A 30 -15.61 -35.55 4.42
N LYS A 31 -16.72 -35.80 5.13
CA LYS A 31 -18.03 -35.20 4.82
C LYS A 31 -17.99 -33.68 4.97
N ALA A 32 -17.29 -33.14 5.97
CA ALA A 32 -17.12 -31.71 6.13
C ALA A 32 -16.31 -31.09 4.99
N SER A 33 -15.19 -31.72 4.59
CA SER A 33 -14.36 -31.31 3.46
C SER A 33 -15.11 -31.36 2.12
N ASP A 34 -15.97 -32.37 1.92
CA ASP A 34 -16.83 -32.45 0.74
C ASP A 34 -17.94 -31.38 0.76
N SER A 35 -18.46 -31.02 1.94
CA SER A 35 -19.52 -30.01 2.12
C SER A 35 -19.04 -28.55 2.00
N GLU A 36 -17.77 -28.26 2.27
CA GLU A 36 -17.21 -26.91 2.02
C GLU A 36 -17.11 -26.59 0.52
N GLY A 37 -17.26 -27.58 -0.36
CA GLY A 37 -17.26 -27.44 -1.81
C GLY A 37 -18.58 -26.94 -2.44
N GLU A 38 -19.72 -26.97 -1.72
CA GLU A 38 -21.03 -26.69 -2.33
C GLU A 38 -21.72 -25.41 -1.84
N SER A 39 -21.30 -24.82 -0.72
CA SER A 39 -21.92 -23.57 -0.24
C SER A 39 -21.23 -22.33 -0.83
N TYR A 40 -21.38 -22.13 -2.14
CA TYR A 40 -21.02 -20.84 -2.74
C TYR A 40 -21.93 -19.73 -2.19
N PRO A 41 -21.41 -18.54 -1.85
CA PRO A 41 -22.21 -17.38 -1.49
C PRO A 41 -23.34 -17.12 -2.50
N ASP A 42 -24.52 -16.69 -2.04
CA ASP A 42 -25.72 -16.47 -2.89
C ASP A 42 -25.45 -15.68 -4.17
N LEU A 43 -24.51 -14.72 -4.13
CA LEU A 43 -24.09 -13.96 -5.30
C LEU A 43 -23.54 -14.84 -6.44
N ILE A 44 -22.71 -15.82 -6.08
CA ILE A 44 -22.06 -16.73 -7.03
C ILE A 44 -23.08 -17.73 -7.59
N GLN A 45 -24.02 -18.19 -6.76
CA GLN A 45 -25.12 -19.04 -7.20
C GLN A 45 -26.02 -18.31 -8.22
N ASN A 46 -26.37 -17.06 -7.94
CA ASN A 46 -27.14 -16.22 -8.86
C ASN A 46 -26.40 -15.96 -10.18
N LEU A 47 -25.07 -15.83 -10.15
CA LEU A 47 -24.26 -15.66 -11.36
C LEU A 47 -24.12 -16.97 -12.16
N LEU A 48 -23.94 -18.10 -11.49
CA LEU A 48 -23.94 -19.44 -12.10
C LEU A 48 -25.23 -19.71 -12.86
N GLN A 49 -26.37 -19.44 -12.21
CA GLN A 49 -27.69 -19.60 -12.81
C GLN A 49 -27.90 -18.67 -14.02
N LYS A 50 -27.37 -17.46 -13.96
CA LYS A 50 -27.49 -16.48 -15.07
C LYS A 50 -26.60 -16.85 -16.27
N LEU A 51 -25.53 -17.61 -16.06
CA LEU A 51 -24.56 -17.99 -17.08
C LEU A 51 -24.75 -19.41 -17.63
N ASN A 52 -25.69 -20.20 -17.09
CA ASN A 52 -25.90 -21.62 -17.45
C ASN A 52 -24.60 -22.45 -17.40
N ILE A 53 -23.83 -22.28 -16.32
CA ILE A 53 -22.62 -23.07 -16.07
C ILE A 53 -22.96 -24.02 -14.92
N ASP A 54 -22.66 -25.32 -15.02
CA ASP A 54 -23.05 -26.32 -14.01
C ASP A 54 -21.97 -26.54 -12.94
N LYS A 55 -20.71 -26.21 -13.25
CA LYS A 55 -19.58 -26.28 -12.33
C LYS A 55 -18.70 -25.06 -12.51
N LEU A 56 -18.34 -24.42 -11.41
CA LEU A 56 -17.33 -23.38 -11.43
C LEU A 56 -15.98 -24.06 -11.66
N GLU A 57 -15.58 -24.22 -12.92
CA GLU A 57 -14.20 -24.52 -13.24
C GLU A 57 -13.38 -23.36 -12.70
N GLY A 58 -12.64 -23.61 -11.60
CA GLY A 58 -11.79 -22.62 -10.99
C GLY A 58 -10.68 -22.26 -11.95
N VAL A 59 -10.90 -21.25 -12.79
CA VAL A 59 -9.87 -20.72 -13.67
C VAL A 59 -8.76 -20.22 -12.75
N SER A 60 -7.66 -20.97 -12.65
CA SER A 60 -6.51 -20.61 -11.84
C SER A 60 -6.13 -19.17 -12.17
N LEU A 61 -5.84 -18.34 -11.17
CA LEU A 61 -5.46 -16.95 -11.39
C LEU A 61 -4.30 -16.83 -12.38
N LEU A 62 -3.39 -17.80 -12.36
CA LEU A 62 -2.30 -17.91 -13.33
C LEU A 62 -2.82 -18.13 -14.76
N SER A 63 -3.76 -19.07 -14.94
CA SER A 63 -4.37 -19.34 -16.24
C SER A 63 -5.20 -18.16 -16.75
N LEU A 64 -5.91 -17.45 -15.87
CA LEU A 64 -6.65 -16.22 -16.19
C LEU A 64 -5.71 -15.11 -16.65
N LYS A 65 -4.58 -14.92 -15.95
CA LYS A 65 -3.56 -13.95 -16.33
C LYS A 65 -2.97 -14.25 -17.70
N SER A 66 -2.60 -15.50 -17.95
CA SER A 66 -2.06 -15.91 -19.25
C SER A 66 -3.08 -15.72 -20.38
N HIS A 67 -4.34 -16.12 -20.19
CA HIS A 67 -5.39 -15.94 -21.19
C HIS A 67 -5.72 -14.46 -21.43
N SER A 68 -5.81 -13.65 -20.37
CA SER A 68 -6.08 -12.21 -20.49
C SER A 68 -4.94 -11.47 -21.20
N LEU A 69 -3.68 -11.85 -20.93
CA LEU A 69 -2.51 -11.25 -21.58
C LEU A 69 -2.44 -11.67 -23.06
N LEU A 70 -2.65 -12.96 -23.35
CA LEU A 70 -2.67 -13.47 -24.72
C LEU A 70 -3.78 -12.81 -25.54
N SER A 71 -4.97 -12.66 -24.97
CA SER A 71 -6.08 -11.97 -25.64
C SER A 71 -5.77 -10.48 -25.87
N TYR A 72 -5.05 -9.84 -24.94
CA TYR A 72 -4.59 -8.44 -25.09
C TYR A 72 -3.59 -8.28 -26.24
N LEU A 73 -2.61 -9.19 -26.34
CA LEU A 73 -1.68 -9.20 -27.47
C LEU A 73 -2.40 -9.44 -28.80
N ASN A 74 -3.35 -10.38 -28.83
CA ASN A 74 -4.13 -10.65 -30.04
C ASN A 74 -4.91 -9.39 -30.51
N ASN A 75 -5.54 -8.66 -29.58
CA ASN A 75 -6.23 -7.42 -29.91
C ASN A 75 -5.27 -6.31 -30.38
N LEU A 76 -4.06 -6.22 -29.83
CA LEU A 76 -3.04 -5.29 -30.33
C LEU A 76 -2.58 -5.64 -31.74
N VAL A 77 -2.37 -6.93 -32.02
CA VAL A 77 -2.04 -7.40 -33.38
C VAL A 77 -3.16 -7.05 -34.36
N LEU A 78 -4.43 -7.23 -33.98
CA LEU A 78 -5.57 -6.82 -34.81
C LEU A 78 -5.61 -5.31 -35.07
N ILE A 79 -5.24 -4.48 -34.08
CA ILE A 79 -5.18 -3.02 -34.25
C ILE A 79 -4.07 -2.62 -35.24
N ILE A 80 -2.91 -3.28 -35.15
CA ILE A 80 -1.78 -3.05 -36.08
C ILE A 80 -2.17 -3.51 -37.48
N LEU A 81 -2.77 -4.70 -37.60
CA LEU A 81 -3.24 -5.25 -38.86
C LEU A 81 -4.27 -4.33 -39.52
N ALA A 82 -5.24 -3.81 -38.76
CA ALA A 82 -6.19 -2.82 -39.26
C ALA A 82 -5.53 -1.52 -39.73
N HIS A 83 -4.41 -1.09 -39.11
CA HIS A 83 -3.63 0.06 -39.59
C HIS A 83 -2.90 -0.22 -40.91
N VAL A 84 -2.40 -1.43 -41.09
CA VAL A 84 -1.72 -1.84 -42.33
C VAL A 84 -2.72 -2.00 -43.47
N GLU A 85 -3.88 -2.61 -43.19
CA GLU A 85 -4.95 -2.77 -44.18
C GLU A 85 -5.54 -1.42 -44.59
N LYS A 86 -5.71 -0.48 -43.66
CA LYS A 86 -6.14 0.88 -43.99
C LYS A 86 -5.22 1.61 -44.97
N LEU A 87 -3.92 1.27 -44.98
CA LEU A 87 -2.97 1.83 -45.95
C LEU A 87 -3.16 1.22 -47.35
N SER A 88 -3.74 0.03 -47.43
CA SER A 88 -3.93 -0.73 -48.66
C SER A 88 -5.32 -0.49 -49.27
N GLU A 89 -6.38 -0.47 -48.46
CA GLU A 89 -7.77 -0.32 -48.88
C GLU A 89 -8.56 0.51 -47.83
N GLU A 90 -9.32 1.53 -48.27
CA GLU A 90 -10.22 2.31 -47.40
C GLU A 90 -11.60 1.63 -47.34
N ASP A 91 -11.72 0.59 -46.51
CA ASP A 91 -12.97 -0.13 -46.27
C ASP A 91 -13.56 0.19 -44.88
N ASP A 92 -14.82 0.62 -44.83
CA ASP A 92 -15.52 1.01 -43.59
C ASP A 92 -15.66 -0.14 -42.57
N ASN A 93 -15.72 -1.39 -43.04
CA ASN A 93 -15.80 -2.58 -42.18
C ASN A 93 -14.54 -2.78 -41.32
N ILE A 94 -13.39 -2.28 -41.77
CA ILE A 94 -12.09 -2.40 -41.08
C ILE A 94 -12.06 -1.47 -39.85
N GLU A 95 -12.69 -0.29 -39.95
CA GLU A 95 -12.77 0.65 -38.82
C GLU A 95 -13.66 0.11 -37.69
N ASP A 96 -14.78 -0.56 -38.01
CA ASP A 96 -15.63 -1.21 -37.01
C ASP A 96 -14.90 -2.34 -36.26
N ALA A 97 -14.16 -3.18 -37.00
CA ALA A 97 -13.35 -4.25 -36.42
C ALA A 97 -12.24 -3.68 -35.51
N LYS A 98 -11.62 -2.57 -35.91
CA LYS A 98 -10.62 -1.85 -35.12
C LYS A 98 -11.20 -1.26 -33.85
N LEU A 99 -12.35 -0.58 -33.92
CA LEU A 99 -13.02 -0.04 -32.74
C LEU A 99 -13.36 -1.14 -31.72
N LYS A 100 -13.81 -2.31 -32.20
CA LYS A 100 -14.07 -3.48 -31.35
C LYS A 100 -12.79 -4.03 -30.70
N SER A 101 -11.71 -4.13 -31.46
CA SER A 101 -10.40 -4.56 -30.94
C SER A 101 -9.82 -3.57 -29.92
N ILE A 102 -10.02 -2.26 -30.11
CA ILE A 102 -9.66 -1.23 -29.13
C ILE A 102 -10.48 -1.39 -27.85
N ALA A 103 -11.81 -1.54 -27.96
CA ALA A 103 -12.66 -1.76 -26.81
C ALA A 103 -12.26 -3.00 -26.01
N ASN A 104 -12.00 -4.12 -26.68
CA ASN A 104 -11.55 -5.36 -26.04
C ASN A 104 -10.15 -5.24 -25.41
N SER A 105 -9.25 -4.48 -26.04
CA SER A 105 -7.93 -4.19 -25.48
C SER A 105 -8.05 -3.40 -24.16
N ILE A 106 -8.95 -2.41 -24.12
CA ILE A 106 -9.23 -1.64 -22.90
C ILE A 106 -9.81 -2.54 -21.80
N THR A 107 -10.78 -3.40 -22.11
CA THR A 107 -11.38 -4.30 -21.10
C THR A 107 -10.36 -5.26 -20.51
N GLN A 108 -9.48 -5.83 -21.34
CA GLN A 108 -8.42 -6.73 -20.89
C GLN A 108 -7.36 -6.01 -20.07
N ARG A 109 -7.01 -4.78 -20.42
CA ARG A 109 -6.11 -3.97 -19.61
C ARG A 109 -6.71 -3.67 -18.24
N VAL A 110 -7.99 -3.32 -18.17
CA VAL A 110 -8.69 -3.12 -16.90
C VAL A 110 -8.73 -4.42 -16.08
N CYS A 111 -8.95 -5.57 -16.72
CA CYS A 111 -8.90 -6.88 -16.06
C CYS A 111 -7.53 -7.17 -15.43
N LEU A 112 -6.44 -6.92 -16.17
CA LEU A 112 -5.07 -7.11 -15.69
C LEU A 112 -4.72 -6.16 -14.55
N GLU A 113 -5.01 -4.86 -14.68
CA GLU A 113 -4.59 -3.86 -13.71
C GLU A 113 -5.47 -3.82 -12.46
N LYS A 114 -6.80 -3.84 -12.61
CA LYS A 114 -7.76 -3.71 -11.50
C LYS A 114 -8.27 -5.04 -10.98
N GLY A 115 -8.31 -6.08 -11.80
CA GLY A 115 -8.76 -7.41 -11.40
C GLY A 115 -7.63 -8.26 -10.82
N ILE A 116 -6.66 -8.61 -11.68
CA ILE A 116 -5.65 -9.62 -11.37
C ILE A 116 -4.58 -9.08 -10.40
N LYS A 117 -4.04 -7.88 -10.65
CA LYS A 117 -2.95 -7.30 -9.85
C LYS A 117 -3.21 -7.20 -8.33
N PRO A 118 -4.39 -6.73 -7.84
CA PRO A 118 -4.64 -6.70 -6.40
C PRO A 118 -4.82 -8.10 -5.80
N LEU A 119 -5.35 -9.06 -6.56
CA LEU A 119 -5.45 -10.45 -6.11
C LEU A 119 -4.06 -11.09 -5.97
N GLU A 120 -3.16 -10.84 -6.92
CA GLU A 120 -1.75 -11.29 -6.82
C GLU A 120 -1.06 -10.72 -5.58
N LYS A 121 -1.26 -9.45 -5.26
CA LYS A 121 -0.68 -8.85 -4.04
C LYS A 121 -1.18 -9.54 -2.77
N LYS A 122 -2.47 -9.85 -2.69
CA LYS A 122 -3.07 -10.54 -1.54
C LYS A 122 -2.56 -11.97 -1.43
N LEU A 123 -2.51 -12.70 -2.54
CA LEU A 123 -1.98 -14.07 -2.56
C LEU A 123 -0.50 -14.12 -2.21
N ASN A 124 0.31 -13.21 -2.75
CA ASN A 124 1.72 -13.10 -2.40
C ASN A 124 1.91 -12.84 -0.91
N TYR A 125 1.11 -11.95 -0.32
CA TYR A 125 1.16 -11.70 1.12
C TYR A 125 0.78 -12.96 1.93
N GLN A 126 -0.26 -13.69 1.50
CA GLN A 126 -0.67 -14.92 2.18
C GLN A 126 0.41 -16.01 2.06
N LEU A 127 1.02 -16.17 0.89
CA LEU A 127 2.14 -17.08 0.68
C LEU A 127 3.34 -16.69 1.52
N ASP A 128 3.73 -15.42 1.53
CA ASP A 128 4.85 -14.92 2.36
C ASP A 128 4.56 -15.13 3.85
N LYS A 129 3.30 -14.92 4.30
CA LYS A 129 2.89 -15.22 5.67
C LYS A 129 3.01 -16.71 6.00
N MET A 130 2.60 -17.60 5.10
CA MET A 130 2.73 -19.05 5.30
C MET A 130 4.18 -19.51 5.29
N VAL A 131 5.01 -18.98 4.38
CA VAL A 131 6.45 -19.26 4.34
C VAL A 131 7.13 -18.78 5.61
N ARG A 132 6.81 -17.57 6.09
CA ARG A 132 7.33 -17.06 7.37
C ARG A 132 6.88 -17.92 8.54
N ALA A 133 5.63 -18.37 8.57
CA ALA A 133 5.13 -19.26 9.61
C ALA A 133 5.84 -20.62 9.59
N TYR A 134 6.06 -21.19 8.39
CA TYR A 134 6.79 -22.44 8.21
C TYR A 134 8.25 -22.31 8.66
N ASN A 135 8.97 -21.28 8.19
CA ASN A 135 10.36 -21.05 8.58
C ASN A 135 10.51 -20.80 10.09
N ARG A 136 9.52 -20.17 10.74
CA ARG A 136 9.47 -20.03 12.20
C ARG A 136 9.28 -21.37 12.91
N MET A 137 8.34 -22.20 12.43
CA MET A 137 8.16 -23.55 12.99
C MET A 137 9.41 -24.41 12.82
N GLU A 138 10.09 -24.34 11.68
CA GLU A 138 11.34 -25.05 11.43
C GLU A 138 12.47 -24.54 12.34
N ALA A 139 12.56 -23.22 12.56
CA ALA A 139 13.50 -22.64 13.50
C ALA A 139 13.22 -23.09 14.94
N ASP A 140 11.97 -22.99 15.41
CA ASP A 140 11.53 -23.42 16.74
C ASP A 140 11.80 -24.92 16.96
N GLU A 141 11.52 -25.76 15.96
CA GLU A 141 11.81 -27.20 16.01
C GLU A 141 13.32 -27.46 16.09
N SER A 142 14.14 -26.76 15.28
CA SER A 142 15.59 -26.88 15.36
C SER A 142 16.17 -26.42 16.70
N GLN A 143 15.61 -25.37 17.30
CA GLN A 143 16.00 -24.88 18.63
C GLN A 143 15.55 -25.84 19.72
N ALA A 144 14.35 -26.41 19.62
CA ALA A 144 13.87 -27.45 20.54
C ALA A 144 14.74 -28.71 20.48
N ILE A 145 15.21 -29.11 19.28
CA ILE A 145 16.13 -30.24 19.11
C ILE A 145 17.50 -29.92 19.71
N LYS A 146 18.06 -28.73 19.45
CA LYS A 146 19.35 -28.30 20.03
C LYS A 146 19.30 -28.24 21.55
N THR A 147 18.29 -27.59 22.11
CA THR A 147 18.10 -27.51 23.57
C THR A 147 17.84 -28.89 24.18
N ALA A 148 17.16 -29.81 23.49
CA ALA A 148 17.01 -31.19 23.94
C ALA A 148 18.33 -31.98 23.88
N GLN A 149 19.19 -31.72 22.90
CA GLN A 149 20.54 -32.31 22.81
C GLN A 149 21.48 -31.75 23.87
N GLU A 150 21.52 -30.43 24.04
CA GLU A 150 22.32 -29.74 25.07
C GLU A 150 21.90 -30.14 26.49
N ASN A 151 20.60 -30.31 26.75
CA ASN A 151 20.11 -30.81 28.05
C ASN A 151 20.46 -32.29 28.29
N ASN A 152 20.70 -33.07 27.24
CA ASN A 152 21.15 -34.46 27.35
C ASN A 152 22.67 -34.54 27.59
N GLU A 153 23.45 -33.61 27.03
CA GLU A 153 24.90 -33.51 27.24
C GLU A 153 25.27 -32.82 28.57
N ASN A 154 24.46 -31.86 29.06
CA ASN A 154 24.69 -31.14 30.32
C ASN A 154 24.28 -31.89 31.59
N ASN A 155 23.83 -33.14 31.49
CA ASN A 155 23.58 -33.98 32.66
C ASN A 155 24.87 -34.60 33.25
N GLU A 156 26.06 -34.25 32.72
CA GLU A 156 27.36 -34.67 33.28
C GLU A 156 28.32 -33.54 33.70
N GLN A 157 28.02 -32.24 33.52
CA GLN A 157 28.91 -31.19 34.04
C GLN A 157 28.20 -29.86 34.31
N GLY A 158 28.28 -29.41 35.56
CA GLY A 158 27.54 -28.27 36.08
C GLY A 158 28.06 -26.90 35.67
N SER A 159 27.12 -25.95 35.67
CA SER A 159 27.27 -24.52 35.98
C SER A 159 28.36 -23.74 35.22
N ASN A 160 27.97 -23.16 34.08
CA ASN A 160 28.35 -21.77 33.77
C ASN A 160 27.33 -21.15 32.81
N ALA A 161 26.50 -20.25 33.31
CA ALA A 161 25.62 -19.41 32.49
C ALA A 161 26.39 -18.13 32.19
N ASP A 162 26.96 -18.05 30.98
CA ASP A 162 27.42 -16.81 30.37
C ASP A 162 26.30 -16.32 29.46
N ASP A 163 25.88 -15.10 29.72
CA ASP A 163 24.74 -14.39 29.14
C ASP A 163 25.19 -13.69 27.86
N ASP A 164 24.97 -14.32 26.70
CA ASP A 164 25.21 -13.73 25.37
C ASP A 164 23.86 -13.32 24.75
N GLU A 165 23.35 -12.18 25.20
CA GLU A 165 22.19 -11.49 24.60
C GLU A 165 22.59 -10.90 23.24
N SER A 166 22.45 -11.70 22.18
CA SER A 166 22.50 -11.22 20.80
C SER A 166 21.09 -10.92 20.27
N SER A 167 20.71 -9.64 20.40
CA SER A 167 19.93 -8.81 19.46
C SER A 167 18.92 -9.52 18.53
N GLU A 168 17.62 -9.43 18.85
CA GLU A 168 16.54 -9.42 17.83
C GLU A 168 15.16 -8.93 18.37
N GLU A 169 15.15 -7.96 19.30
CA GLU A 169 13.93 -7.50 19.99
C GLU A 169 13.14 -6.34 19.33
N GLU A 170 13.52 -5.86 18.15
CA GLU A 170 12.83 -4.68 17.56
C GLU A 170 11.55 -4.99 16.76
N ASP A 171 11.24 -6.26 16.46
CA ASP A 171 10.07 -6.62 15.64
C ASP A 171 8.87 -7.22 16.42
N ASP A 172 8.96 -7.37 17.75
CA ASP A 172 7.91 -8.03 18.56
C ASP A 172 6.92 -7.08 19.26
N ALA A 173 6.85 -5.81 18.84
CA ALA A 173 5.90 -4.84 19.41
C ALA A 173 4.43 -5.00 18.93
N LEU A 174 4.13 -5.97 18.05
CA LEU A 174 2.80 -6.17 17.46
C LEU A 174 2.22 -7.58 17.64
N SER A 175 2.95 -8.50 18.27
CA SER A 175 2.47 -9.85 18.58
C SER A 175 1.98 -9.91 20.03
N TYR A 176 0.70 -9.61 20.29
CA TYR A 176 0.13 -9.86 21.62
C TYR A 176 -0.10 -11.37 21.81
N ARG A 177 0.97 -12.11 22.10
CA ARG A 177 0.91 -13.47 22.65
C ARG A 177 1.33 -13.41 24.12
N PRO A 178 0.57 -14.05 25.04
CA PRO A 178 1.01 -14.15 26.43
C PRO A 178 2.29 -14.98 26.49
N ASP A 179 3.37 -14.38 26.97
CA ASP A 179 4.64 -15.04 27.20
C ASP A 179 4.50 -16.07 28.35
N SER A 180 4.57 -17.36 28.01
CA SER A 180 4.48 -18.44 28.99
C SER A 180 5.71 -18.52 29.90
N ALA A 181 6.87 -17.99 29.46
CA ALA A 181 8.09 -17.96 30.26
C ALA A 181 7.98 -16.91 31.39
N ALA A 182 7.43 -15.74 31.10
CA ALA A 182 7.11 -14.72 32.11
C ALA A 182 6.12 -15.24 33.18
N LEU A 183 5.14 -16.06 32.77
CA LEU A 183 4.15 -16.66 33.68
C LEU A 183 4.80 -17.70 34.60
N ALA A 184 5.73 -18.52 34.09
CA ALA A 184 6.49 -19.47 34.91
C ALA A 184 7.39 -18.74 35.92
N LYS A 185 8.06 -17.65 35.51
CA LYS A 185 8.90 -16.82 36.38
C LYS A 185 8.10 -16.17 37.52
N LEU A 186 6.85 -15.79 37.27
CA LEU A 186 5.93 -15.25 38.28
C LEU A 186 5.46 -16.30 39.30
N THR A 187 5.35 -17.58 38.91
CA THR A 187 4.99 -18.65 39.84
C THR A 187 6.15 -19.05 40.77
N GLN A 188 7.40 -18.91 40.31
CA GLN A 188 8.59 -19.17 41.13
C GLN A 188 8.92 -18.02 42.10
N SER A 189 8.56 -16.78 41.79
CA SER A 189 8.80 -15.64 42.70
C SER A 189 7.86 -15.61 43.92
N LYS A 190 6.76 -16.37 43.91
CA LYS A 190 5.83 -16.49 45.06
C LYS A 190 6.35 -17.33 46.24
N SER A 191 7.46 -18.05 46.11
CA SER A 191 7.98 -18.90 47.21
C SER A 191 9.13 -18.27 48.02
N LYS A 192 9.50 -17.01 47.77
CA LYS A 192 10.52 -16.29 48.56
C LYS A 192 10.17 -14.81 48.74
N SER A 193 9.42 -14.49 49.79
CA SER A 193 9.66 -13.32 50.66
C SER A 193 8.52 -13.10 51.66
N SER A 194 8.73 -13.58 52.88
CA SER A 194 8.08 -13.04 54.08
C SER A 194 8.90 -11.85 54.58
N THR A 195 8.36 -10.63 54.56
CA THR A 195 8.56 -9.59 55.61
C THR A 195 7.87 -8.26 55.26
N SER A 196 6.90 -7.91 56.12
CA SER A 196 6.42 -6.58 56.56
C SER A 196 5.76 -5.58 55.59
N ARG A 197 4.46 -5.34 55.83
CA ARG A 197 3.78 -4.06 56.17
C ARG A 197 2.42 -3.87 55.46
N GLU A 198 1.37 -4.01 56.25
CA GLU A 198 0.03 -3.39 56.15
C GLU A 198 0.08 -1.85 56.36
N PRO A 199 -0.97 -1.02 56.09
CA PRO A 199 -2.39 -1.39 55.87
C PRO A 199 -3.21 -0.64 54.77
N ARG A 200 -4.45 -1.14 54.56
CA ARG A 200 -5.73 -0.47 54.15
C ARG A 200 -5.92 0.06 52.71
N ASP A 201 -7.08 -0.01 52.05
CA ASP A 201 -8.48 -0.28 52.41
C ASP A 201 -9.21 -1.03 51.26
N GLU A 202 -10.22 -1.83 51.62
CA GLU A 202 -11.19 -2.49 50.74
C GLU A 202 -12.24 -1.50 50.21
N GLU A 203 -12.79 -1.74 49.01
CA GLU A 203 -14.24 -1.87 48.78
C GLU A 203 -14.50 -2.42 47.36
N ALA A 204 -15.07 -3.62 47.33
CA ALA A 204 -15.64 -4.23 46.13
C ALA A 204 -17.07 -3.73 45.93
N SER A 205 -17.42 -3.32 44.71
CA SER A 205 -18.82 -3.27 44.28
C SER A 205 -18.97 -3.84 42.87
N GLU A 206 -19.65 -4.98 42.80
CA GLU A 206 -20.22 -5.54 41.58
C GLU A 206 -21.42 -4.66 41.14
N SER A 207 -21.39 -4.10 39.95
CA SER A 207 -22.60 -3.87 39.13
C SER A 207 -22.30 -3.38 37.70
N ALA A 208 -22.86 -4.10 36.72
CA ALA A 208 -23.07 -3.74 35.32
C ALA A 208 -21.81 -3.46 34.47
N GLU A 209 -21.27 -4.53 33.87
CA GLU A 209 -20.32 -4.46 32.75
C GLU A 209 -20.98 -3.84 31.50
N LYS A 210 -21.01 -2.51 31.45
CA LYS A 210 -21.29 -1.76 30.21
C LYS A 210 -19.99 -1.62 29.44
N TYR A 211 -19.92 -2.23 28.25
CA TYR A 211 -18.74 -2.17 27.38
C TYR A 211 -18.30 -0.70 27.19
N LYS A 212 -17.07 -0.42 27.66
CA LYS A 212 -16.41 0.86 27.43
C LYS A 212 -15.37 0.65 26.32
N PRO A 213 -15.53 1.28 25.14
CA PRO A 213 -14.54 1.18 24.10
C PRO A 213 -13.19 1.73 24.60
N PRO A 214 -12.07 1.16 24.13
CA PRO A 214 -10.74 1.56 24.57
C PRO A 214 -10.50 3.04 24.23
N LYS A 215 -10.07 3.80 25.24
CA LYS A 215 -9.67 5.19 25.07
C LYS A 215 -8.28 5.23 24.44
N ILE A 216 -8.23 5.28 23.12
CA ILE A 216 -7.00 5.58 22.36
C ILE A 216 -6.65 7.05 22.59
N SER A 217 -5.48 7.34 23.16
CA SER A 217 -4.95 8.70 23.22
C SER A 217 -4.76 9.22 21.81
N ALA A 218 -5.27 10.43 21.51
CA ALA A 218 -5.17 11.02 20.18
C ALA A 218 -3.70 11.16 19.76
N MET A 219 -3.25 10.30 18.85
CA MET A 219 -1.93 10.43 18.23
C MET A 219 -2.02 11.58 17.23
N ALA A 220 -1.19 12.60 17.41
CA ALA A 220 -1.13 13.72 16.49
C ALA A 220 -0.76 13.18 15.08
N PRO A 221 -1.41 13.66 14.01
CA PRO A 221 -1.04 13.26 12.66
C PRO A 221 0.44 13.58 12.43
N PRO A 222 1.18 12.73 11.68
CA PRO A 222 2.60 12.95 11.42
C PRO A 222 2.78 14.33 10.79
N LYS A 223 3.33 15.27 11.58
CA LYS A 223 3.71 16.59 11.08
C LYS A 223 4.98 16.37 10.26
N ALA A 224 4.96 16.77 9.00
CA ALA A 224 6.17 16.83 8.19
C ALA A 224 7.27 17.58 8.96
N ASP A 225 8.43 16.96 9.10
CA ASP A 225 9.52 17.46 9.93
C ASP A 225 9.85 18.93 9.65
N PRO A 226 10.00 19.78 10.67
CA PRO A 226 10.40 21.18 10.49
C PRO A 226 11.83 21.31 9.94
N THR A 227 12.65 20.26 9.99
CA THR A 227 13.98 20.20 9.37
C THR A 227 13.94 19.96 7.85
N ALA A 228 12.80 19.50 7.31
CA ALA A 228 12.52 19.43 5.87
C ALA A 228 12.11 20.78 5.26
N THR A 229 12.24 21.88 6.01
CA THR A 229 11.98 23.26 5.52
C THR A 229 13.08 23.81 4.60
N GLY A 230 14.10 23.02 4.24
CA GLY A 230 15.12 23.39 3.24
C GLY A 230 14.60 23.61 1.82
N SER A 231 13.39 23.12 1.50
CA SER A 231 12.86 23.11 0.11
C SER A 231 12.02 24.34 -0.26
N LYS A 232 11.46 25.10 0.70
CA LYS A 232 10.48 26.17 0.39
C LYS A 232 11.07 27.51 -0.08
N SER A 233 12.40 27.64 -0.15
CA SER A 233 13.08 28.88 -0.57
C SER A 233 13.12 29.11 -2.09
N SER A 234 12.60 28.17 -2.90
CA SER A 234 12.58 28.30 -4.37
C SER A 234 11.61 29.40 -4.84
N ASN A 235 10.40 29.45 -4.26
CA ASN A 235 9.33 30.35 -4.72
C ASN A 235 9.62 31.84 -4.47
N THR A 236 10.42 32.19 -3.46
CA THR A 236 10.74 33.60 -3.18
C THR A 236 11.73 34.22 -4.17
N ARG A 237 12.39 33.39 -4.99
CA ARG A 237 13.46 33.80 -5.91
C ARG A 237 13.11 33.66 -7.38
N LYS A 238 11.92 33.13 -7.68
CA LYS A 238 11.50 32.92 -9.05
C LYS A 238 10.95 34.23 -9.60
N LEU A 239 11.66 34.81 -10.57
CA LEU A 239 11.16 35.93 -11.37
C LEU A 239 10.52 35.39 -12.63
N GLN A 240 9.35 35.91 -12.98
CA GLN A 240 8.62 35.54 -14.19
C GLN A 240 9.44 35.85 -15.44
N SER A 241 10.05 37.05 -15.52
CA SER A 241 10.89 37.45 -16.66
C SER A 241 12.10 36.54 -16.87
N MET A 242 12.73 36.10 -15.79
CA MET A 242 13.87 35.17 -15.86
C MET A 242 13.42 33.77 -16.28
N GLU A 243 12.25 33.31 -15.82
CA GLU A 243 11.70 32.02 -16.25
C GLU A 243 11.34 32.04 -17.73
N GLU A 244 10.80 33.15 -18.23
CA GLU A 244 10.48 33.32 -19.64
C GLU A 244 11.73 33.32 -20.51
N TYR A 245 12.76 34.07 -20.12
CA TYR A 245 14.06 34.03 -20.78
C TYR A 245 14.64 32.62 -20.82
N LEU A 246 14.61 31.89 -19.69
CA LEU A 246 15.12 30.51 -19.64
C LEU A 246 14.33 29.56 -20.54
N ARG A 247 13.01 29.79 -20.66
CA ARG A 247 12.11 29.04 -21.53
C ARG A 247 12.40 29.28 -23.01
N GLU A 248 12.63 30.53 -23.39
CA GLU A 248 12.98 30.93 -24.76
C GLU A 248 14.36 30.41 -25.17
N ASN A 249 15.34 30.42 -24.25
CA ASN A 249 16.69 29.91 -24.51
C ASN A 249 16.80 28.38 -24.37
N SER A 250 15.75 27.70 -23.92
CA SER A 250 15.77 26.25 -23.80
C SER A 250 15.23 25.60 -25.07
N ASP A 251 15.98 24.66 -25.65
CA ASP A 251 15.53 23.85 -26.79
C ASP A 251 14.49 22.76 -26.39
N LEU A 252 13.97 22.82 -25.17
CA LEU A 252 13.02 21.85 -24.65
C LEU A 252 11.62 22.19 -25.18
N PRO A 253 10.88 21.23 -25.77
CA PRO A 253 9.52 21.47 -26.22
C PRO A 253 8.63 21.80 -25.01
N GLN A 254 7.86 22.87 -25.11
CA GLN A 254 6.94 23.29 -24.07
C GLN A 254 5.56 22.69 -24.31
N LEU A 255 4.92 22.25 -23.23
CA LEU A 255 3.54 21.77 -23.27
C LEU A 255 2.58 22.97 -23.27
N GLU A 256 2.11 23.33 -24.46
CA GLU A 256 0.98 24.25 -24.61
C GLU A 256 -0.35 23.52 -24.53
N SER A 257 -1.36 24.21 -24.00
CA SER A 257 -2.73 23.71 -23.95
C SER A 257 -3.46 24.05 -25.25
N SER A 258 -4.50 23.29 -25.58
CA SER A 258 -5.36 23.62 -26.72
C SER A 258 -5.94 25.04 -26.57
N ILE A 259 -6.05 25.76 -27.69
CA ILE A 259 -6.45 27.17 -27.74
C ILE A 259 -7.80 27.41 -27.05
N GLY A 260 -8.73 26.45 -27.16
CA GLY A 260 -10.06 26.55 -26.56
C GLY A 260 -10.13 26.20 -25.06
N SER A 261 -9.15 25.47 -24.51
CA SER A 261 -9.21 25.01 -23.11
C SER A 261 -8.76 26.05 -22.09
N THR A 262 -8.14 27.14 -22.56
CA THR A 262 -7.57 28.20 -21.70
C THR A 262 -8.55 29.34 -21.44
N ILE A 263 -9.66 29.42 -22.17
CA ILE A 263 -10.66 30.48 -22.03
C ILE A 263 -11.55 30.19 -20.81
N VAL A 264 -11.74 31.20 -19.96
CA VAL A 264 -12.57 31.09 -18.74
C VAL A 264 -13.86 31.87 -18.91
N ASP A 265 -14.97 31.32 -18.41
CA ASP A 265 -16.28 31.99 -18.35
C ASP A 265 -16.71 32.54 -19.72
N ASN A 266 -16.58 31.71 -20.76
CA ASN A 266 -16.88 32.04 -22.16
C ASN A 266 -16.20 33.34 -22.65
N GLY A 267 -15.02 33.67 -22.10
CA GLY A 267 -14.23 34.85 -22.45
C GLY A 267 -14.42 36.04 -21.51
N ARG A 268 -15.40 36.01 -20.60
CA ARG A 268 -15.64 37.12 -19.65
C ARG A 268 -14.50 37.30 -18.65
N SER A 269 -13.87 36.21 -18.25
CA SER A 269 -12.73 36.23 -17.32
C SER A 269 -11.38 36.20 -18.05
N GLY A 270 -11.37 36.35 -19.38
CA GLY A 270 -10.17 36.29 -20.20
C GLY A 270 -9.60 34.88 -20.37
N VAL A 271 -8.31 34.84 -20.70
CA VAL A 271 -7.53 33.62 -20.92
C VAL A 271 -6.68 33.32 -19.67
N LYS A 272 -6.60 32.06 -19.25
CA LYS A 272 -5.78 31.63 -18.11
C LYS A 272 -4.31 31.96 -18.36
N THR A 273 -3.66 32.54 -17.36
CA THR A 273 -2.21 32.71 -17.34
C THR A 273 -1.49 31.38 -17.20
N ASP A 274 -0.21 31.34 -17.58
CA ASP A 274 0.63 30.15 -17.38
C ASP A 274 0.74 29.71 -15.91
N PHE A 275 0.72 30.68 -14.99
CA PHE A 275 0.70 30.39 -13.56
C PHE A 275 -0.62 29.71 -13.15
N ASP A 276 -1.74 30.21 -13.66
CA ASP A 276 -3.06 29.62 -13.39
C ASP A 276 -3.19 28.22 -13.98
N LYS A 277 -2.68 27.99 -15.21
CA LYS A 277 -2.61 26.65 -15.83
C LYS A 277 -1.79 25.67 -14.98
N LYS A 278 -0.64 26.11 -14.45
CA LYS A 278 0.20 25.29 -13.56
C LYS A 278 -0.53 24.94 -12.26
N LYS A 279 -1.17 25.93 -11.63
CA LYS A 279 -1.95 25.75 -10.39
C LYS A 279 -3.13 24.80 -10.58
N GLU A 280 -3.86 24.93 -11.69
CA GLU A 280 -4.99 24.05 -12.02
C GLU A 280 -4.52 22.61 -12.25
N ARG A 281 -3.41 22.40 -12.96
CA ARG A 281 -2.81 21.07 -13.11
C ARG A 281 -2.34 20.48 -11.78
N GLU A 282 -1.84 21.29 -10.86
CA GLU A 282 -1.48 20.85 -9.51
C GLU A 282 -2.71 20.43 -8.71
N ILE A 283 -3.80 21.20 -8.78
CA ILE A 283 -5.09 20.84 -8.18
C ILE A 283 -5.61 19.53 -8.79
N GLN A 284 -5.63 19.42 -10.12
CA GLN A 284 -6.11 18.22 -10.80
C GLN A 284 -5.30 16.99 -10.39
N ARG A 285 -3.96 17.07 -10.36
CA ARG A 285 -3.11 15.98 -9.87
C ARG A 285 -3.46 15.59 -8.44
N TYR A 286 -3.63 16.58 -7.56
CA TYR A 286 -4.02 16.30 -6.17
C TYR A 286 -5.39 15.61 -6.06
N GLU A 287 -6.37 16.04 -6.85
CA GLU A 287 -7.71 15.47 -6.86
C GLU A 287 -7.73 14.06 -7.46
N GLU A 288 -6.92 13.79 -8.50
CA GLU A 288 -6.78 12.48 -9.13
C GLU A 288 -6.02 11.50 -8.23
N ASP A 289 -4.94 11.94 -7.59
CA ASP A 289 -4.12 11.11 -6.71
C ASP A 289 -4.87 10.73 -5.42
N ASN A 290 -5.64 11.66 -4.86
CA ASN A 290 -6.38 11.44 -3.61
C ASN A 290 -7.85 11.06 -3.82
N PHE A 291 -8.34 11.06 -5.06
CA PHE A 291 -9.73 10.79 -5.42
C PHE A 291 -10.76 11.66 -4.64
N THR A 292 -10.36 12.87 -4.22
CA THR A 292 -11.21 13.80 -3.47
C THR A 292 -11.15 15.19 -4.08
N ARG A 293 -12.32 15.81 -4.30
CA ARG A 293 -12.40 17.19 -4.82
C ARG A 293 -12.09 18.22 -3.75
N LEU A 294 -11.35 19.26 -4.10
CA LEU A 294 -11.12 20.38 -3.20
C LEU A 294 -12.38 21.27 -3.11
N PRO A 295 -12.73 21.75 -1.90
CA PRO A 295 -13.86 22.65 -1.77
C PRO A 295 -13.56 23.97 -2.47
N ASN A 296 -14.61 24.56 -3.04
CA ASN A 296 -14.58 25.87 -3.69
C ASN A 296 -14.01 27.00 -2.81
N THR A 297 -14.02 26.84 -1.49
CA THR A 297 -13.43 27.81 -0.54
C THR A 297 -11.91 27.88 -0.65
N MET A 298 -11.25 26.79 -1.06
CA MET A 298 -9.79 26.70 -1.18
C MET A 298 -9.30 26.97 -2.61
N THR A 299 -10.13 26.66 -3.61
CA THR A 299 -9.77 26.80 -5.03
C THR A 299 -10.06 28.20 -5.58
N LYS A 300 -11.11 28.88 -5.08
CA LYS A 300 -11.50 30.21 -5.56
C LYS A 300 -10.48 31.28 -5.19
N LYS A 301 -10.11 32.09 -6.18
CA LYS A 301 -9.35 33.33 -5.97
C LYS A 301 -10.19 34.34 -5.18
N SER A 302 -9.55 35.06 -4.25
CA SER A 302 -10.20 36.14 -3.50
C SER A 302 -10.62 37.27 -4.44
N PHE A 303 -11.58 38.11 -4.02
CA PHE A 303 -12.03 39.25 -4.83
C PHE A 303 -10.87 40.20 -5.19
N GLN A 304 -10.00 40.49 -4.22
CA GLN A 304 -8.82 41.33 -4.44
C GLN A 304 -7.85 40.70 -5.44
N GLN A 305 -7.66 39.38 -5.39
CA GLN A 305 -6.82 38.67 -6.36
C GLN A 305 -7.42 38.76 -7.77
N LYS A 306 -8.73 38.54 -7.91
CA LYS A 306 -9.42 38.71 -9.19
C LYS A 306 -9.28 40.12 -9.76
N GLN A 307 -9.38 41.16 -8.91
CA GLN A 307 -9.21 42.54 -9.35
C GLN A 307 -7.78 42.82 -9.83
N ARG A 308 -6.76 42.26 -9.15
CA ARG A 308 -5.37 42.34 -9.58
C ARG A 308 -5.14 41.60 -10.89
N ASP A 309 -5.69 40.40 -11.02
CA ASP A 309 -5.62 39.62 -12.25
C ASP A 309 -6.26 40.41 -13.39
N MET A 310 -7.44 41.00 -13.21
CA MET A 310 -8.07 41.84 -14.24
C MET A 310 -7.25 43.08 -14.63
N ALA A 311 -6.47 43.64 -13.70
CA ALA A 311 -5.66 44.83 -13.96
C ALA A 311 -4.31 44.52 -14.63
N HIS A 312 -3.77 43.32 -14.41
CA HIS A 312 -2.42 42.96 -14.83
C HIS A 312 -2.36 41.85 -15.88
N THR A 313 -3.41 41.04 -16.01
CA THR A 313 -3.48 40.00 -17.03
C THR A 313 -4.13 40.53 -18.29
N PHE A 314 -3.49 40.28 -19.42
CA PHE A 314 -3.99 40.68 -20.73
C PHE A 314 -3.70 39.56 -21.73
N ALA A 315 -4.72 39.13 -22.47
CA ALA A 315 -4.64 38.06 -23.48
C ALA A 315 -4.02 36.72 -22.99
N GLY A 316 -4.05 36.44 -21.69
CA GLY A 316 -3.45 35.23 -21.10
C GLY A 316 -2.00 35.39 -20.65
N GLU A 317 -1.42 36.58 -20.81
CA GLU A 317 -0.11 36.94 -20.28
C GLU A 317 -0.26 37.82 -19.03
N ASP A 318 0.66 37.70 -18.08
CA ASP A 318 0.70 38.55 -16.90
C ASP A 318 1.74 39.66 -17.06
N TRP A 319 1.26 40.90 -17.10
CA TRP A 319 2.04 42.13 -17.23
C TRP A 319 2.39 42.75 -15.87
N SER A 320 2.02 42.11 -14.75
CA SER A 320 2.34 42.56 -13.40
C SER A 320 3.85 42.71 -13.18
N MET A 321 4.66 41.96 -13.94
CA MET A 321 6.13 42.00 -13.86
C MET A 321 6.73 43.39 -14.12
N PHE A 322 6.09 44.23 -14.94
CA PHE A 322 6.57 45.58 -15.25
C PHE A 322 6.25 46.60 -14.17
N ASN A 323 5.22 46.35 -13.36
CA ASN A 323 4.81 47.22 -12.26
C ASN A 323 5.51 46.87 -10.93
N ASN A 324 6.35 45.83 -10.93
CA ASN A 324 7.04 45.36 -9.73
C ASN A 324 8.41 46.03 -9.61
N SER A 325 8.72 46.58 -8.43
CA SER A 325 10.02 47.20 -8.12
C SER A 325 11.10 46.20 -7.68
N ARG A 326 10.82 44.89 -7.72
CA ARG A 326 11.79 43.85 -7.35
C ARG A 326 12.97 43.84 -8.32
N LYS A 327 14.19 43.95 -7.77
CA LYS A 327 15.43 43.99 -8.57
C LYS A 327 15.79 42.60 -9.10
N LEU A 328 16.15 42.51 -10.38
CA LEU A 328 16.57 41.26 -11.02
C LEU A 328 17.82 40.65 -10.37
N ASP A 329 18.74 41.51 -9.91
CA ASP A 329 20.02 41.12 -9.31
C ASP A 329 19.89 40.20 -8.10
N GLU A 330 18.77 40.26 -7.38
CA GLU A 330 18.48 39.44 -6.19
C GLU A 330 18.37 37.94 -6.51
N THR A 331 18.09 37.59 -7.77
CA THR A 331 18.01 36.19 -8.21
C THR A 331 19.37 35.56 -8.48
N SER A 332 20.40 36.39 -8.68
CA SER A 332 21.74 35.94 -9.06
C SER A 332 22.55 35.45 -7.85
N ARG A 333 22.28 34.23 -7.39
CA ARG A 333 23.07 33.56 -6.33
C ARG A 333 24.40 32.98 -6.82
N LYS A 334 25.11 33.63 -7.74
CA LYS A 334 26.51 33.23 -7.93
C LYS A 334 27.28 33.75 -6.72
N ARG A 335 27.80 32.84 -5.88
CA ARG A 335 28.74 33.18 -4.80
C ARG A 335 29.81 34.08 -5.43
N LYS A 336 29.88 35.34 -4.98
CA LYS A 336 30.92 36.25 -5.46
C LYS A 336 32.26 35.58 -5.17
N PRO A 337 33.15 35.41 -6.15
CA PRO A 337 34.42 34.75 -5.93
C PRO A 337 35.19 35.58 -4.90
N GLY A 338 35.39 35.00 -3.71
CA GLY A 338 36.06 35.66 -2.60
C GLY A 338 37.56 35.79 -2.85
N SER A 339 38.13 34.89 -3.65
CA SER A 339 39.54 34.88 -4.00
C SER A 339 39.78 35.09 -5.50
N VAL A 340 40.93 35.67 -5.84
CA VAL A 340 41.44 35.77 -7.23
C VAL A 340 41.58 34.38 -7.84
N TRP A 341 41.94 33.38 -7.04
CA TRP A 341 42.06 32.01 -7.50
C TRP A 341 40.71 31.40 -7.91
N ASP A 342 39.62 31.75 -7.23
CA ASP A 342 38.26 31.35 -7.60
C ASP A 342 37.82 32.02 -8.91
N LYS A 343 38.23 33.28 -9.14
CA LYS A 343 37.99 33.98 -10.41
C LYS A 343 38.71 33.29 -11.56
N VAL A 344 39.97 32.90 -11.36
CA VAL A 344 40.76 32.20 -12.39
C VAL A 344 40.18 30.82 -12.68
N LYS A 345 39.81 30.04 -11.67
CA LYS A 345 39.14 28.73 -11.85
C LYS A 345 37.85 28.86 -12.66
N LYS A 346 37.00 29.83 -12.30
CA LYS A 346 35.73 30.08 -13.00
C LYS A 346 35.89 30.53 -14.45
N ARG A 347 37.04 31.11 -14.82
CA ARG A 347 37.32 31.54 -16.20
C ARG A 347 37.93 30.43 -17.06
N ARG A 348 38.49 29.38 -16.44
CA ARG A 348 39.09 28.24 -17.15
C ARG A 348 38.09 27.10 -17.38
N SER A 349 37.12 26.96 -16.48
CA SER A 349 35.83 26.32 -16.78
C SER A 349 35.01 27.21 -17.69
#